data_AF-A0A538A9N3-F1
#
_entry.id   AF-A0A538A9N3-F1
#
_cell.length_a   1.000
_cell.length_b   1.000
_cell.length_c   1.000
_cell.angle_alpha   90.00
_cell.angle_beta   90.00
_cell.angle_gamma   90.00
#
_symmetry.space_group_name_H-M   'P 1'
#
loop_
_entity.id
_entity.type
_entity.pdbx_description
1 polymer ?
#
loop_
_entity_poly.entity_id
_entity_poly.type
_entity_poly.pdbx_seq_one_letter_code
_entity_poly.pdbx_strand_id
1 'polypeptide(L)'
;MVRFFINRPIVAMVISILMVIIGLVAMVQLPIALYPNIAPPEILLTARYPGADAVTLEQSVATPIEQQMSGVDKMLYMYSLNQAAGSQMQ
;
A
#
# COMPACT_ATOMS: atom_id res chain seq x y z
N MET A 1 -7.35 -0.57 -45.78
CA MET A 1 -7.35 -1.42 -44.58
C MET A 1 -8.51 -2.42 -44.56
N VAL A 2 -9.77 -1.99 -44.65
CA VAL A 2 -10.96 -2.88 -44.52
C VAL A 2 -11.07 -3.96 -45.61
N ARG A 3 -10.65 -3.68 -46.86
CA ARG A 3 -10.65 -4.67 -47.96
C ARG A 3 -9.84 -5.94 -47.68
N PHE A 4 -8.79 -5.86 -46.85
CA PHE A 4 -7.98 -7.04 -46.49
C PHE A 4 -8.75 -8.00 -45.58
N PHE A 5 -9.46 -7.47 -44.59
CA PHE A 5 -10.29 -8.24 -43.66
C PHE A 5 -11.53 -8.84 -44.35
N ILE A 6 -12.11 -8.15 -45.33
CA ILE A 6 -13.23 -8.65 -46.14
C ILE A 6 -12.79 -9.81 -47.04
N ASN A 7 -11.63 -9.70 -47.69
CA ASN A 7 -11.15 -10.73 -48.62
C ASN A 7 -10.58 -11.97 -47.93
N ARG A 8 -10.27 -11.90 -46.62
CA ARG A 8 -9.73 -13.01 -45.81
C ARG A 8 -10.51 -13.13 -44.49
N PRO A 9 -11.77 -13.62 -44.55
CA PRO A 9 -12.66 -13.69 -43.37
C PRO A 9 -12.11 -14.56 -42.24
N ILE A 10 -11.30 -15.57 -42.56
CA ILE A 10 -10.66 -16.45 -41.57
C ILE A 10 -9.69 -15.66 -40.67
N VAL A 11 -8.90 -14.76 -41.26
CA VAL A 11 -7.92 -13.95 -40.50
C VAL A 11 -8.62 -12.96 -39.57
N ALA A 12 -9.73 -12.37 -40.01
CA ALA A 12 -10.55 -11.49 -39.19
C ALA A 12 -11.14 -12.23 -37.97
N MET A 13 -11.63 -13.46 -38.16
CA MET A 13 -12.14 -14.28 -37.05
C MET A 13 -11.05 -14.66 -36.05
N VAL A 14 -9.85 -15.02 -36.52
CA VAL A 14 -8.73 -15.38 -35.64
C VAL A 14 -8.32 -14.20 -34.75
N ILE A 15 -8.24 -12.98 -35.30
CA ILE A 15 -7.91 -11.78 -34.52
C ILE A 15 -9.00 -11.46 -33.50
N SER A 16 -10.28 -11.58 -33.88
CA SER A 16 -11.40 -11.41 -32.96
C SER A 16 -11.34 -12.39 -31.78
N ILE A 17 -11.10 -13.67 -32.06
CA ILE A 17 -10.97 -14.72 -31.05
C ILE A 17 -9.77 -14.44 -30.13
N LEU A 18 -8.63 -14.07 -30.69
CA LEU A 18 -7.45 -13.68 -29.91
C LEU A 18 -7.76 -12.52 -28.97
N MET A 19 -8.49 -11.51 -29.45
CA MET A 19 -8.82 -10.33 -28.66
C MET A 19 -9.76 -10.68 -27.49
N VAL A 20 -10.73 -11.57 -27.71
CA VAL A 20 -11.62 -12.07 -26.65
C VAL A 20 -10.84 -12.89 -25.63
N ILE A 21 -9.93 -13.76 -26.06
CA ILE A 21 -9.10 -14.58 -25.16
C ILE A 21 -8.20 -13.69 -24.29
N ILE A 22 -7.53 -12.71 -24.89
CA ILE A 22 -6.68 -11.76 -24.16
C ILE A 22 -7.52 -10.95 -23.15
N GLY A 23 -8.71 -10.51 -23.55
CA GLY A 23 -9.64 -9.82 -22.65
C GLY A 23 -10.08 -10.67 -21.47
N LEU A 24 -10.38 -11.95 -21.70
CA LEU A 24 -10.74 -12.92 -20.65
C LEU A 24 -9.59 -13.14 -19.66
N VAL A 25 -8.37 -13.32 -20.16
CA VAL A 25 -7.18 -13.49 -19.30
C VAL A 25 -6.93 -12.23 -18.46
N ALA A 26 -7.05 -11.04 -19.07
CA ALA A 26 -6.91 -9.77 -18.36
C ALA A 26 -7.96 -9.60 -17.26
N MET A 27 -9.22 -9.99 -17.52
CA MET A 27 -10.29 -9.93 -16.53
C MET A 27 -10.01 -10.79 -15.29
N VAL A 28 -9.42 -11.98 -15.46
CA VAL A 28 -9.09 -12.87 -14.34
C VAL A 28 -7.86 -12.38 -13.57
N GLN A 29 -6.91 -11.72 -14.25
CA GLN A 29 -5.70 -11.18 -13.63
C GLN A 29 -5.91 -9.84 -12.91
N LEU A 30 -6.96 -9.09 -13.25
CA LEU A 30 -7.24 -7.80 -12.63
C LEU A 30 -7.68 -7.99 -11.17
N PRO A 31 -6.93 -7.46 -10.18
CA PRO A 31 -7.35 -7.51 -8.79
C PRO A 31 -8.58 -6.64 -8.60
N ILE A 32 -9.62 -7.22 -8.01
CA ILE A 32 -10.85 -6.50 -7.68
C ILE A 32 -10.60 -5.73 -6.37
N ALA A 33 -10.51 -4.40 -6.45
CA ALA A 33 -10.43 -3.53 -5.28
C ALA A 33 -11.63 -2.58 -5.27
N LEU A 34 -12.31 -2.45 -4.11
CA LEU A 34 -13.50 -1.60 -3.96
C LEU A 34 -13.15 -0.09 -4.02
N TYR A 35 -11.93 0.25 -3.61
CA TYR A 35 -11.35 1.58 -3.72
C TYR A 35 -9.88 1.43 -4.13
N PRO A 36 -9.34 2.34 -4.97
CA PRO A 36 -7.90 2.44 -5.13
C PRO A 36 -7.27 2.74 -3.76
N ASN A 37 -6.06 2.23 -3.50
CA ASN A 37 -5.35 2.55 -2.28
C ASN A 37 -4.91 4.03 -2.30
N ILE A 38 -5.82 4.91 -1.87
CA ILE A 38 -5.60 6.35 -1.70
C ILE A 38 -5.05 6.68 -0.32
N ALA A 39 -5.03 5.70 0.60
CA ALA A 39 -4.46 5.90 1.92
C ALA A 39 -2.93 5.94 1.77
N PRO A 40 -2.27 6.99 2.30
CA PRO A 40 -0.81 6.98 2.39
C PRO A 40 -0.37 5.76 3.23
N PRO A 41 0.77 5.12 2.90
CA PRO A 41 1.26 4.00 3.69
C PRO A 41 1.64 4.47 5.09
N GLU A 42 1.03 3.87 6.11
CA GLU A 42 1.33 4.14 7.52
C GLU A 42 2.28 3.07 8.08
N ILE A 43 3.22 3.49 8.92
CA ILE A 43 4.16 2.59 9.61
C ILE A 43 3.89 2.69 11.11
N LEU A 44 3.53 1.57 11.73
CA LEU A 44 3.29 1.50 13.18
C LEU A 44 4.56 1.03 13.90
N LEU A 45 5.11 1.88 14.77
CA LEU A 45 6.23 1.53 15.65
C LEU A 45 5.71 1.34 17.08
N THR A 46 6.00 0.19 17.68
CA THR A 46 5.67 -0.10 19.08
C THR A 46 6.94 -0.38 19.86
N ALA A 47 7.24 0.47 20.85
CA ALA A 47 8.33 0.25 21.80
C ALA A 47 7.74 0.08 23.21
N ARG A 48 8.34 -0.80 24.02
CA ARG A 48 7.90 -1.08 25.39
C ARG A 48 9.07 -0.87 26.34
N TYR A 49 8.90 0.01 27.32
CA TYR A 49 9.87 0.23 28.39
C TYR A 49 9.17 0.06 29.77
N PRO A 50 9.17 -1.16 30.32
CA PRO A 50 8.42 -1.47 31.53
C PRO A 50 8.98 -0.75 32.76
N GLY A 51 8.10 -0.14 33.55
CA GLY A 51 8.47 0.57 34.78
C GLY A 51 8.98 2.00 34.58
N ALA A 52 8.90 2.55 33.36
CA ALA A 52 9.21 3.95 33.09
C ALA A 52 7.96 4.82 33.07
N ASP A 53 8.11 6.03 33.62
CA ASP A 53 7.12 7.09 33.47
C ASP A 53 7.09 7.59 32.03
N ALA A 54 5.95 8.17 31.61
CA ALA A 54 5.76 8.66 30.24
C ALA A 54 6.86 9.65 29.81
N VAL A 55 7.34 10.49 30.73
CA VAL A 55 8.42 11.46 30.50
C VAL A 55 9.76 10.76 30.22
N THR A 56 10.07 9.68 30.95
CA THR A 56 11.30 8.92 30.76
C THR A 56 11.27 8.12 29.46
N LEU A 57 10.10 7.57 29.09
CA LEU A 57 9.89 6.88 27.81
C LEU A 57 10.06 7.83 26.63
N GLU A 58 9.51 9.04 26.72
CA GLU A 58 9.65 10.06 25.68
C GLU A 58 11.13 10.39 25.43
N GLN A 59 11.86 10.76 26.49
CA GLN A 59 13.25 11.20 26.36
C GLN A 59 14.22 10.07 25.97
N SER A 60 13.97 8.85 26.43
CA SER A 60 14.92 7.73 26.24
C SER A 60 14.62 6.87 25.01
N VAL A 61 13.38 6.88 24.52
CA VAL A 61 12.93 5.99 23.43
C VAL A 61 12.27 6.77 22.30
N ALA A 62 11.31 7.66 22.57
CA ALA A 62 10.64 8.40 21.49
C ALA A 62 11.58 9.38 20.78
N THR A 63 12.30 10.22 21.54
CA THR A 63 13.23 11.22 21.00
C THR A 63 14.31 10.63 20.08
N PRO A 64 15.04 9.55 20.45
CA PRO A 64 16.04 8.98 19.54
C PRO A 64 15.41 8.30 18.31
N ILE A 65 14.21 7.74 18.42
CA ILE A 65 13.49 7.18 17.26
C ILE A 65 13.07 8.30 16.31
N GLU A 66 12.53 9.40 16.82
CA GLU A 66 12.15 10.58 16.02
C GLU A 66 13.36 11.20 15.30
N GLN A 67 14.50 11.32 15.99
CA GLN A 67 15.72 11.84 15.38
C GLN A 67 16.24 10.94 14.24
N GLN A 68 16.13 9.62 14.37
CA GLN A 68 16.53 8.68 13.31
C GLN A 68 15.51 8.60 12.16
N MET A 69 14.23 8.87 12.44
CA MET A 69 13.17 8.86 11.44
C MET A 69 13.06 10.21 10.70
N SER A 70 13.51 11.31 11.31
CA SER A 70 13.62 12.65 10.70
C SER A 70 14.69 12.66 9.60
N GLY A 71 14.33 12.15 8.42
CA GLY A 71 15.24 11.91 7.31
C GLY A 71 14.78 10.79 6.38
N VAL A 72 13.74 10.05 6.76
CA VAL A 72 13.10 9.05 5.90
C VAL A 72 12.37 9.74 4.76
N ASP A 73 12.72 9.34 3.54
CA ASP A 73 12.14 9.85 2.30
C ASP A 73 10.64 9.50 2.22
N LYS A 74 9.81 10.47 1.81
CA LYS A 74 8.33 10.38 1.70
C LYS A 74 7.52 10.25 3.00
N MET A 75 8.03 10.70 4.14
CA MET A 75 7.21 10.86 5.36
C MET A 75 6.36 12.14 5.31
N LEU A 76 5.03 12.03 5.49
CA LEU A 76 4.14 13.19 5.61
C LEU A 76 4.01 13.68 7.06
N TYR A 77 3.74 12.75 7.98
CA TYR A 77 3.58 13.03 9.41
C TYR A 77 4.06 11.84 10.23
N MET A 78 4.61 12.11 11.42
CA MET A 78 4.89 11.13 12.46
C MET A 78 4.32 11.68 13.78
N TYR A 79 3.58 10.85 14.52
CA TYR A 79 3.12 11.16 15.86
C TYR A 79 3.48 10.01 16.80
N SER A 80 3.95 10.35 18.00
CA SER A 80 4.35 9.38 19.03
C SER A 80 3.37 9.47 20.19
N LEU A 81 2.73 8.35 20.55
CA LEU A 81 1.89 8.27 21.75
C LEU A 81 2.67 7.55 22.86
N ASN A 82 3.13 8.32 23.85
CA ASN A 82 3.86 7.81 25.00
C ASN A 82 2.90 7.56 26.17
N GLN A 83 2.83 6.32 26.64
CA GLN A 83 1.99 5.94 27.79
C GLN A 83 2.84 5.29 28.86
N ALA A 84 2.64 5.71 30.11
CA ALA A 84 3.20 5.02 31.26
C ALA A 84 2.61 3.60 31.32
N ALA A 85 3.40 2.62 31.78
CA ALA A 85 3.09 1.18 31.76
C ALA A 85 1.87 0.72 32.61
N GLY A 86 0.90 1.62 32.85
CA GLY A 86 -0.38 1.37 33.51
C GLY A 86 -1.62 1.74 32.70
N SER A 87 -1.53 2.45 31.55
CA SER A 87 -2.68 2.61 30.64
C SER A 87 -2.58 1.61 29.50
N GLN A 88 -3.09 0.41 29.75
CA GLN A 88 -3.46 -0.49 28.68
C GLN A 88 -4.53 0.20 27.84
N MET A 89 -4.19 0.59 26.61
CA MET A 89 -5.21 0.83 25.58
C MET A 89 -5.84 -0.53 25.27
N GLN A 90 -7.06 -0.70 25.77
CA GLN A 90 -8.02 -1.63 25.22
C GLN A 90 -8.56 -1.09 23.89
#